data_AF-A0A1V4I437-F1
#
_entry.id   AF-A0A1V4I437-F1
#
_cell.length_a   1.000
_cell.length_b   1.000
_cell.length_c   1.000
_cell.angle_alpha   90.00
_cell.angle_beta   90.00
_cell.angle_gamma   90.00
#
_symmetry.space_group_name_H-M   'P 1'
#
loop_
_entity.id
_entity.type
_entity.pdbx_description
1 polymer ?
#
loop_
_entity_poly.entity_id
_entity_poly.type
_entity_poly.pdbx_seq_one_letter_code
_entity_poly.pdbx_strand_id
1 'polypeptide(L)'
;MNTKRINLCFNLENERARKAFETIQKQVAKTAFITDAVLAYIDKDNEIYKEIVKEGVKEAIEELGLEMAVKKAEGKKEDTVIPDDVFEMLSGL
;
A
#
# COMPACT_ATOMS: atom_id res chain seq x y z
N MET A 1 -22.85 25.19 8.91
CA MET A 1 -21.56 24.50 9.09
C MET A 1 -21.66 23.66 10.36
N ASN A 2 -21.68 22.31 10.24
CA ASN A 2 -21.81 21.41 11.38
C ASN A 2 -20.42 20.88 11.75
N THR A 3 -19.76 21.52 12.71
CA THR A 3 -18.37 21.24 13.06
C THR A 3 -18.29 20.66 14.47
N LYS A 4 -17.59 19.52 14.62
CA LYS A 4 -17.27 18.91 15.91
C LYS A 4 -15.75 18.85 16.08
N ARG A 5 -15.28 18.98 17.33
CA ARG A 5 -13.87 18.90 17.70
C ARG A 5 -13.61 17.60 18.45
N ILE A 6 -12.42 17.04 18.26
CA ILE A 6 -11.92 15.87 18.99
C ILE A 6 -10.67 16.31 19.76
N ASN A 7 -10.59 15.95 21.04
CA ASN A 7 -9.41 16.19 21.87
C ASN A 7 -8.51 14.96 21.85
N LEU A 8 -7.21 15.17 21.67
CA LEU A 8 -6.19 14.12 21.66
C LEU A 8 -5.11 14.44 22.70
N CYS A 9 -4.58 13.40 23.34
CA CYS A 9 -3.45 13.49 24.25
C CYS A 9 -2.35 12.54 23.78
N PHE A 10 -1.11 13.01 23.78
CA PHE A 10 0.05 12.26 23.31
C PHE A 10 1.03 12.08 24.47
N ASN A 11 1.37 10.84 24.80
CA ASN A 11 2.46 10.57 25.74
C ASN A 11 3.80 10.83 25.03
N LEU A 12 4.49 11.91 25.38
CA LEU A 12 5.74 12.29 24.74
C LEU A 12 6.95 11.42 25.15
N GLU A 13 6.82 10.62 26.21
CA GLU A 13 7.82 9.60 26.56
C GLU A 13 7.77 8.40 25.59
N ASN A 14 6.62 8.18 24.94
CA ASN A 14 6.50 7.17 23.89
C ASN A 14 6.95 7.76 22.55
N GLU A 15 7.99 7.18 21.96
CA GLU A 15 8.60 7.70 20.73
C GLU A 15 7.61 7.80 19.56
N ARG A 16 6.71 6.80 19.39
CA ARG A 16 5.71 6.81 18.33
C ARG A 16 4.71 7.94 18.50
N ALA A 17 4.19 8.12 19.72
CA ALA A 17 3.27 9.19 20.04
C ALA A 17 3.94 10.58 19.92
N ARG A 18 5.20 10.72 20.35
CA ARG A 18 5.99 11.94 20.17
C ARG A 18 6.18 12.30 18.69
N LYS A 19 6.59 11.34 17.85
CA LYS A 19 6.75 11.54 16.40
C LYS A 19 5.45 11.95 15.74
N ALA A 20 4.33 11.31 16.08
CA ALA A 20 3.01 11.68 15.57
C ALA A 20 2.64 13.11 15.98
N PHE A 21 2.80 13.45 17.26
CA PHE A 21 2.54 14.79 17.77
C PHE A 21 3.35 15.86 17.05
N GLU A 22 4.68 15.70 16.97
CA GLU A 22 5.57 16.66 16.30
C GLU A 22 5.22 16.84 14.82
N THR A 23 4.86 15.75 14.13
CA THR A 23 4.45 15.79 12.72
C THR A 23 3.16 16.59 12.54
N ILE A 24 2.14 16.33 13.36
CA ILE A 24 0.86 17.04 13.32
C ILE A 24 1.06 18.51 13.69
N GLN A 25 1.89 18.80 14.69
CA GLN A 25 2.13 20.14 15.19
C GLN A 25 2.69 21.07 14.11
N LYS A 26 3.58 20.55 13.25
CA LYS A 26 4.22 21.30 12.14
C LYS A 26 3.26 21.64 11.00
N GLN A 27 2.09 21.00 10.91
CA GLN A 27 1.13 21.26 9.84
C GLN A 27 0.31 22.53 10.09
N VAL A 28 0.18 23.36 9.06
CA VAL A 28 -0.68 24.56 9.09
C VAL A 28 -2.15 24.16 9.16
N ALA A 29 -2.59 23.22 8.31
CA ALA A 29 -3.97 22.73 8.25
C ALA A 29 -4.12 21.35 8.91
N LYS A 30 -4.04 21.29 10.24
CA LYS A 30 -4.03 20.04 11.03
C LYS A 30 -5.24 19.15 10.78
N THR A 31 -6.44 19.74 10.73
CA THR A 31 -7.68 18.96 10.51
C THR A 31 -7.71 18.31 9.13
N ALA A 32 -7.27 19.01 8.08
CA ALA A 32 -7.19 18.44 6.74
C ALA A 32 -6.17 17.30 6.68
N PHE A 33 -4.96 17.56 7.19
CA PHE A 33 -3.89 16.56 7.27
C PHE A 33 -4.33 15.27 8.00
N ILE A 34 -4.98 15.40 9.16
CA ILE A 34 -5.48 14.25 9.91
C ILE A 34 -6.61 13.54 9.16
N THR A 35 -7.49 14.28 8.49
CA THR A 35 -8.58 13.68 7.70
C THR A 35 -8.00 12.81 6.59
N ASP A 36 -7.05 13.34 5.81
CA ASP A 36 -6.42 12.62 4.71
C ASP A 36 -5.63 11.40 5.22
N ALA A 37 -4.89 11.55 6.32
CA ALA A 37 -4.13 10.45 6.92
C ALA A 37 -5.02 9.32 7.44
N VAL A 38 -6.18 9.64 8.03
CA VAL A 38 -7.15 8.66 8.52
C VAL A 38 -7.84 7.95 7.35
N LEU A 39 -8.25 8.68 6.32
CA LEU A 39 -8.84 8.09 5.12
C LEU A 39 -7.84 7.16 4.42
N ALA A 40 -6.59 7.60 4.23
CA ALA A 40 -5.54 6.76 3.66
C ALA A 40 -5.24 5.51 4.51
N TYR A 41 -5.33 5.59 5.84
CA TYR A 41 -5.20 4.43 6.71
C TYR A 41 -6.34 3.42 6.50
N ILE A 42 -7.59 3.91 6.43
CA ILE A 42 -8.77 3.08 6.17
C ILE A 42 -8.69 2.46 4.77
N ASP A 43 -8.30 3.23 3.76
CA ASP A 43 -8.19 2.78 2.37
C ASP A 43 -7.06 1.79 2.15
N LYS A 44 -5.97 1.90 2.93
CA LYS A 44 -4.89 0.91 2.93
C LYS A 44 -5.31 -0.44 3.55
N ASP A 45 -6.26 -0.40 4.48
CA ASP A 45 -6.87 -1.60 5.09
C ASP A 45 -8.03 -2.16 4.25
N ASN A 46 -8.50 -1.42 3.23
CA ASN A 46 -9.38 -1.98 2.21
C ASN A 46 -8.53 -2.84 1.26
N GLU A 47 -8.84 -4.14 1.20
CA GLU A 47 -8.25 -5.12 0.25
C GLU A 47 -8.23 -4.61 -1.20
N ILE A 48 -9.13 -3.69 -1.53
CA ILE A 48 -9.25 -2.96 -2.78
C ILE A 48 -7.95 -2.25 -3.19
N TYR A 49 -7.20 -1.62 -2.28
CA TYR A 49 -5.95 -0.93 -2.67
C TYR A 49 -4.86 -1.93 -3.10
N LYS A 50 -4.87 -3.14 -2.51
CA LYS A 50 -3.96 -4.22 -2.90
C LYS A 50 -4.34 -4.77 -4.28
N GLU A 51 -5.63 -4.87 -4.59
CA GLU A 51 -6.12 -5.29 -5.90
C GLU A 51 -5.82 -4.25 -6.98
N ILE A 52 -6.07 -2.96 -6.72
CA ILE A 52 -5.76 -1.88 -7.66
C ILE A 52 -4.26 -1.79 -7.95
N VAL A 53 -3.41 -1.92 -6.93
CA VAL A 53 -1.94 -1.94 -7.14
C VAL A 53 -1.52 -3.18 -7.92
N LYS A 54 -2.11 -4.35 -7.68
CA LYS A 54 -1.83 -5.56 -8.47
C LYS A 54 -2.26 -5.40 -9.92
N GLU A 55 -3.43 -4.84 -10.17
CA GLU A 55 -3.99 -4.64 -11.50
C GLU A 55 -3.17 -3.61 -12.28
N GLY A 56 -2.82 -2.48 -11.66
CA GLY A 56 -1.92 -1.49 -12.28
C GLY A 56 -0.51 -2.02 -12.57
N VAL A 57 0.03 -2.92 -11.74
CA VAL A 57 1.31 -3.59 -12.02
C VAL A 57 1.17 -4.59 -13.18
N LYS A 58 0.04 -5.33 -13.25
CA LYS A 58 -0.24 -6.26 -14.34
C LYS A 58 -0.36 -5.52 -15.68
N GLU A 59 -1.15 -4.45 -15.72
CA GLU A 59 -1.32 -3.61 -16.90
C GLU A 59 0.01 -3.00 -17.36
N ALA A 60 0.84 -2.50 -16.44
CA ALA A 60 2.16 -1.96 -16.79
C ALA A 60 3.10 -3.02 -17.40
N ILE A 61 3.04 -4.29 -16.94
CA ILE A 61 3.84 -5.40 -17.51
C ILE A 61 3.35 -5.75 -18.93
N GLU A 62 2.03 -5.76 -19.14
CA GLU A 62 1.42 -5.99 -20.46
C GLU A 62 1.75 -4.86 -21.44
N GLU A 63 1.64 -3.60 -21.01
CA GLU A 63 1.94 -2.41 -21.82
C GLU A 63 3.43 -2.27 -22.17
N LEU A 64 4.34 -2.65 -21.27
CA LEU A 64 5.78 -2.65 -21.53
C LEU A 64 6.22 -3.75 -22.52
N GLY A 65 5.30 -4.57 -23.05
CA GLY A 65 5.62 -5.62 -24.01
C GLY A 65 6.48 -6.74 -23.41
N LEU A 66 6.51 -6.86 -22.08
CA LEU A 66 7.20 -7.93 -21.35
C LEU A 66 6.46 -9.28 -21.47
N GLU A 67 5.48 -9.40 -22.36
CA GLU A 67 4.85 -10.67 -22.74
C GLU A 67 5.87 -11.76 -23.17
N MET A 68 7.08 -11.37 -23.56
CA MET A 68 8.10 -12.27 -24.10
C MET A 68 8.91 -13.10 -23.08
N ALA A 69 8.57 -13.08 -21.79
CA ALA A 69 9.12 -14.06 -20.84
C ALA A 69 8.11 -15.16 -20.43
N VAL A 70 6.80 -14.97 -20.65
CA VAL A 70 5.77 -15.94 -20.22
C VAL A 70 5.40 -16.92 -21.34
N LYS A 71 5.47 -16.50 -22.61
CA LYS A 71 5.03 -17.32 -23.76
C LYS A 71 6.10 -18.23 -24.37
N LYS A 72 7.26 -18.41 -23.74
CA LYS A 72 8.32 -19.35 -24.20
C LYS A 72 8.43 -20.63 -23.37
N ALA A 73 7.30 -21.06 -22.80
CA ALA A 73 7.12 -22.40 -22.24
C ALA A 73 5.98 -23.18 -22.93
N GLU A 74 5.59 -22.79 -24.16
CA GLU A 74 4.73 -23.63 -25.00
C GLU A 74 5.55 -24.79 -25.59
N GLY A 75 5.85 -25.75 -24.72
CA GLY A 75 6.66 -26.91 -25.02
C GLY A 75 6.44 -28.07 -24.06
N LYS A 76 5.25 -28.18 -23.46
CA LYS A 76 4.50 -29.42 -23.14
C LYS A 76 3.44 -29.11 -22.09
N LYS A 77 2.19 -29.34 -22.46
CA LYS A 77 1.05 -29.42 -21.55
C LYS A 77 1.32 -30.50 -20.51
N GLU A 78 1.34 -30.13 -19.24
CA GLU A 78 0.61 -30.80 -18.14
C GLU A 78 0.83 -29.98 -16.85
N ASP A 79 -0.28 -29.40 -16.36
CA ASP A 79 -0.54 -28.86 -15.02
C ASP A 79 0.51 -27.95 -14.36
N THR A 80 0.55 -26.68 -14.78
CA THR A 80 1.38 -25.66 -14.14
C THR A 80 0.55 -24.80 -13.19
N VAL A 81 0.33 -25.32 -11.99
CA VAL A 81 0.06 -24.50 -10.80
C VAL A 81 1.29 -23.60 -10.63
N ILE A 82 1.09 -22.28 -10.56
CA ILE A 82 2.17 -21.34 -10.23
C ILE A 82 2.72 -21.78 -8.86
N PRO A 83 4.00 -22.17 -8.73
CA PRO A 83 4.55 -22.54 -7.43
C PRO A 83 4.57 -21.32 -6.52
N ASP A 84 4.03 -21.45 -5.31
CA ASP A 84 3.97 -20.37 -4.32
C ASP A 84 5.36 -19.78 -4.00
N ASP A 85 6.41 -20.56 -4.25
CA ASP A 85 7.81 -20.24 -3.96
C ASP A 85 8.44 -19.20 -4.91
N VAL A 86 7.77 -18.84 -6.02
CA VAL A 86 8.28 -17.83 -6.98
C VAL A 86 8.40 -16.45 -6.31
N PHE A 87 7.53 -16.14 -5.34
CA PHE A 87 7.61 -14.89 -4.57
C PHE A 87 8.70 -14.90 -3.49
N GLU A 88 9.13 -16.08 -3.01
CA GLU A 88 10.19 -16.18 -2.00
C GLU A 88 11.58 -15.85 -2.58
N MET A 89 11.80 -16.08 -3.88
CA MET A 89 13.08 -15.76 -4.53
C MET A 89 13.40 -14.25 -4.58
N LEU A 90 12.40 -13.38 -4.44
CA LEU A 90 12.58 -11.93 -4.38
C LEU A 90 12.97 -11.41 -2.99
N SER A 91 12.89 -12.25 -1.96
CA SER A 91 13.18 -11.88 -0.56
C SER A 91 14.67 -11.99 -0.19
N GLY A 92 15.51 -12.44 -1.11
CA GLY A 92 16.96 -12.62 -0.93
C GLY A 92 17.85 -11.64 -1.71
N LEU A 93 17.30 -10.55 -2.26
CA LEU A 93 18.06 -9.51 -2.98
C LEU A 93 18.37 -8.29 -2.08
#